data_AF-A0A849ATF0-F1
#
_entry.id   AF-A0A849ATF0-F1
#
_cell.length_a   1.000
_cell.length_b   1.000
_cell.length_c   1.000
_cell.angle_alpha   90.00
_cell.angle_beta   90.00
_cell.angle_gamma   90.00
#
_symmetry.space_group_name_H-M   'P 1'
#
loop_
_entity.id
_entity.type
_entity.pdbx_description
1 polymer ?
#
loop_
_entity_poly.entity_id
_entity_poly.type
_entity_poly.pdbx_seq_one_letter_code
_entity_poly.pdbx_strand_id
1 'polypeptide(L)'
;MYFTGKRESPSSNLPASIIPGAIQNPGRFKGGHDLVAVRITAGVKDQPTYTDGQEGKPRFFFGTQTHSREIITSEMAWRFASEIIGGYGKDAQITSLLDSTEVCVAFQHNADSVDVVEKAFADGVDTTPAGDGNPDSRSKAWQRKNQNATGFEDKGAPWSRNQPSIDLNRNWPYQWGGA
;
A
#
# COMPACT_ATOMS: atom_id res chain seq x y z
N MET A 1 12.15 -5.03 -1.86
CA MET A 1 11.22 -4.04 -2.46
C MET A 1 12.10 -2.93 -3.01
N TYR A 2 12.18 -2.77 -4.33
CA TYR A 2 12.98 -1.71 -4.94
C TYR A 2 12.01 -0.68 -5.52
N PHE A 3 12.15 0.58 -5.09
CA PHE A 3 11.41 1.69 -5.68
C PHE A 3 12.04 1.99 -7.05
N THR A 4 11.25 2.28 -8.08
CA THR A 4 11.76 2.68 -9.41
C THR A 4 10.97 3.89 -9.90
N GLY A 5 11.50 5.09 -9.73
CA GLY A 5 10.80 6.33 -10.10
C GLY A 5 11.75 7.41 -10.59
N LYS A 6 11.35 8.12 -11.65
CA LYS A 6 12.04 9.34 -12.10
C LYS A 6 11.63 10.52 -11.23
N ARG A 7 12.61 11.38 -10.94
CA ARG A 7 12.47 12.63 -10.18
C ARG A 7 11.62 13.62 -10.98
N GLU A 8 10.46 14.02 -10.46
CA GLU A 8 9.83 15.28 -10.87
C GLU A 8 10.25 16.39 -9.89
N SER A 9 10.54 17.59 -10.40
CA SER A 9 11.03 18.71 -9.59
C SER A 9 9.87 19.38 -8.82
N PRO A 10 9.85 19.41 -7.48
CA PRO A 10 8.85 20.15 -6.74
C PRO A 10 9.24 21.62 -6.59
N SER A 11 8.22 22.49 -6.50
CA SER A 11 8.34 23.91 -6.17
C SER A 11 9.06 24.13 -4.83
N SER A 12 9.89 25.16 -4.77
CA SER A 12 11.09 25.28 -3.94
C SER A 12 10.93 25.51 -2.43
N ASN A 13 9.76 25.30 -1.80
CA ASN A 13 9.57 25.64 -0.37
C ASN A 13 8.74 24.64 0.46
N LEU A 14 8.48 23.41 -0.03
CA LEU A 14 7.79 22.40 0.77
C LEU A 14 8.80 21.47 1.47
N PRO A 15 8.67 21.23 2.79
CA PRO A 15 9.54 20.31 3.55
C PRO A 15 9.36 18.83 3.19
N ALA A 16 8.38 18.52 2.33
CA ALA A 16 8.12 17.19 1.81
C ALA A 16 8.15 17.22 0.27
N SER A 17 8.97 16.37 -0.34
CA SER A 17 8.82 16.04 -1.76
C SER A 17 8.10 14.70 -1.86
N ILE A 18 7.02 14.68 -2.64
CA ILE A 18 6.52 13.43 -3.16
C ILE A 18 7.55 13.02 -4.21
N ILE A 19 8.38 12.03 -3.90
CA ILE A 19 9.11 11.29 -4.92
C ILE A 19 8.23 10.09 -5.23
N PRO A 20 7.49 10.09 -6.36
CA PRO A 20 6.75 8.91 -6.78
C PRO A 20 7.78 7.83 -7.08
N GLY A 21 7.91 6.85 -6.19
CA GLY A 21 8.52 5.57 -6.53
C GLY A 21 7.40 4.67 -7.01
N ALA A 22 7.28 4.46 -8.32
CA ALA A 22 6.48 3.36 -8.82
C ALA A 22 7.27 2.07 -8.60
N ILE A 23 6.67 1.02 -8.04
CA ILE A 23 7.20 -0.32 -8.29
C ILE A 23 6.60 -0.75 -9.62
N GLN A 24 7.29 -0.46 -10.72
CA GLN A 24 6.88 -0.97 -12.02
C GLN A 24 7.36 -2.41 -12.14
N ASN A 25 6.40 -3.33 -12.13
CA ASN A 25 6.65 -4.71 -12.52
C ASN A 25 6.90 -4.70 -14.05
N PRO A 26 8.08 -5.10 -14.56
CA PRO A 26 8.35 -5.13 -16.00
C PRO A 26 7.51 -6.18 -16.76
N GLY A 27 6.69 -6.96 -16.05
CA GLY A 27 5.67 -7.84 -16.63
C GLY A 27 4.40 -7.06 -16.96
N ARG A 28 4.03 -7.04 -18.25
CA ARG A 28 2.76 -6.48 -18.75
C ARG A 28 1.57 -7.17 -18.07
N PHE A 29 0.96 -6.51 -17.09
CA PHE A 29 -0.43 -6.78 -16.73
C PHE A 29 -1.32 -5.85 -17.56
N LYS A 30 -2.28 -6.40 -18.31
CA LYS A 30 -3.33 -5.60 -18.93
C LYS A 30 -4.18 -5.03 -17.79
N GLY A 31 -4.01 -3.75 -17.46
CA GLY A 31 -4.83 -3.03 -16.47
C GLY A 31 -4.33 -3.07 -15.02
N GLY A 32 -3.02 -2.93 -14.79
CA GLY A 32 -2.45 -2.81 -13.44
C GLY A 32 -2.33 -1.36 -12.95
N HIS A 33 -2.34 -1.19 -11.63
CA HIS A 33 -2.10 0.08 -10.95
C HIS A 33 -0.64 0.24 -10.51
N ASP A 34 -0.14 1.47 -10.51
CA ASP A 34 1.17 1.77 -9.93
C ASP A 34 1.13 1.58 -8.41
N LEU A 35 2.12 0.86 -7.88
CA LEU A 35 2.34 0.85 -6.43
C LEU A 35 3.14 2.10 -6.07
N VAL A 36 2.48 3.04 -5.41
CA VAL A 36 3.04 4.34 -5.04
C VAL A 36 3.50 4.34 -3.59
N ALA A 37 4.69 4.88 -3.37
CA ALA A 37 5.17 5.26 -2.06
C ALA A 37 5.65 6.70 -2.05
N VAL A 38 5.58 7.33 -0.87
CA VAL A 38 6.10 8.67 -0.60
C VAL A 38 7.24 8.57 0.41
N ARG A 39 8.32 9.29 0.13
CA ARG A 39 9.47 9.48 1.02
C ARG A 39 9.32 10.82 1.74
N ILE A 40 9.34 10.82 3.06
CA ILE A 40 9.11 12.00 3.91
C ILE A 40 10.29 12.17 4.84
N THR A 41 11.02 13.28 4.72
CA THR A 41 12.15 13.63 5.59
C THR A 41 12.52 15.10 5.44
N ALA A 42 13.07 15.70 6.50
CA ALA A 42 13.62 17.06 6.43
C ALA A 42 14.83 17.12 5.49
N GLY A 43 14.89 18.16 4.65
CA GLY A 43 16.00 18.36 3.72
C GLY A 43 16.09 17.27 2.65
N VAL A 44 14.96 16.72 2.20
CA VAL A 44 14.90 15.59 1.25
C VAL A 44 15.76 15.76 -0.01
N LYS A 45 15.97 16.99 -0.48
CA LYS A 45 16.83 17.31 -1.65
C LYS A 45 18.32 17.08 -1.37
N ASP A 46 18.73 17.18 -0.11
CA ASP A 46 20.10 17.06 0.38
C ASP A 46 20.38 15.63 0.87
N GLN A 47 19.36 14.77 0.92
CA GLN A 47 19.50 13.36 1.25
C GLN A 47 19.85 12.54 0.01
N PRO A 48 20.71 11.52 0.15
CA PRO A 48 20.99 10.56 -0.92
C PRO A 48 19.73 9.93 -1.54
N THR A 49 19.85 9.42 -2.77
CA THR A 49 18.73 8.72 -3.43
C THR A 49 18.42 7.40 -2.73
N TYR A 50 17.17 6.93 -2.79
CA TYR A 50 16.75 5.68 -2.14
C TYR A 50 17.50 4.40 -2.62
N THR A 51 18.23 4.46 -3.73
CA THR A 51 19.00 3.33 -4.31
C THR A 51 20.45 3.21 -3.82
N ASP A 52 20.91 4.15 -3.01
CA ASP A 52 22.30 4.33 -2.58
C ASP A 52 22.85 3.31 -1.56
N GLY A 53 22.04 2.34 -1.10
CA GLY A 53 22.53 1.29 -0.20
C GLY A 53 22.67 1.68 1.27
N GLN A 54 21.85 2.61 1.78
CA GLN A 54 21.72 3.05 3.19
C GLN A 54 22.64 4.21 3.62
N GLU A 55 23.17 5.02 2.70
CA GLU A 55 23.80 6.28 3.10
C GLU A 55 22.73 7.30 3.58
N GLY A 56 23.11 8.15 4.54
CA GLY A 56 22.23 9.17 5.11
C GLY A 56 21.45 8.71 6.34
N LYS A 57 20.22 9.24 6.50
CA LYS A 57 19.36 8.96 7.66
C LYS A 57 18.86 7.51 7.67
N PRO A 58 18.64 6.90 8.85
CA PRO A 58 17.91 5.63 8.95
C PRO A 58 16.53 5.73 8.29
N ARG A 59 16.09 4.64 7.66
CA ARG A 59 14.83 4.54 6.93
C ARG A 59 13.82 3.68 7.67
N PHE A 60 12.64 4.23 7.92
CA PHE A 60 11.47 3.50 8.38
C PHE A 60 10.50 3.30 7.23
N PHE A 61 9.95 2.08 7.08
CA PHE A 61 8.98 1.76 6.05
C PHE A 61 7.63 1.40 6.66
N PHE A 62 6.58 2.09 6.23
CA PHE A 62 5.20 1.83 6.60
C PHE A 62 4.39 1.46 5.36
N GLY A 63 4.03 0.19 5.22
CA GLY A 63 3.28 -0.32 4.07
C GLY A 63 1.92 -0.85 4.49
N THR A 64 0.89 -0.54 3.70
CA THR A 64 -0.51 -0.86 4.04
C THR A 64 -1.27 -1.56 2.90
N GLN A 65 -2.47 -2.03 3.23
CA GLN A 65 -3.41 -2.69 2.31
C GLN A 65 -2.82 -3.85 1.50
N THR A 66 -2.05 -4.72 2.19
CA THR A 66 -1.60 -6.01 1.65
C THR A 66 -2.79 -6.90 1.29
N HIS A 67 -3.86 -6.83 2.09
CA HIS A 67 -5.15 -7.40 1.75
C HIS A 67 -6.12 -6.32 1.29
N SER A 68 -6.76 -6.51 0.14
CA SER A 68 -7.57 -5.45 -0.48
C SER A 68 -8.80 -5.04 0.33
N ARG A 69 -9.47 -5.98 1.01
CA ARG A 69 -10.65 -5.69 1.86
C ARG A 69 -10.34 -4.95 3.16
N GLU A 70 -9.07 -4.80 3.54
CA GLU A 70 -8.64 -4.09 4.75
C GLU A 70 -8.49 -2.59 4.48
N ILE A 71 -9.54 -1.98 3.91
CA ILE A 71 -9.51 -0.63 3.30
C ILE A 71 -9.04 0.44 4.30
N ILE A 72 -9.41 0.30 5.58
CA ILE A 72 -9.03 1.25 6.64
C ILE A 72 -7.50 1.43 6.77
N THR A 73 -6.71 0.44 6.36
CA THR A 73 -5.24 0.51 6.48
C THR A 73 -4.64 1.58 5.57
N SER A 74 -5.20 1.79 4.38
CA SER A 74 -4.76 2.89 3.49
C SER A 74 -5.12 4.25 4.03
N GLU A 75 -6.30 4.39 4.63
CA GLU A 75 -6.71 5.63 5.30
C GLU A 75 -5.78 5.94 6.49
N MET A 76 -5.35 4.92 7.24
CA MET A 76 -4.35 5.09 8.29
C MET A 76 -3.00 5.58 7.73
N ALA A 77 -2.54 5.04 6.60
CA ALA A 77 -1.32 5.52 5.93
C ALA A 77 -1.45 6.98 5.47
N TRP A 78 -2.59 7.36 4.88
CA TRP A 78 -2.87 8.73 4.49
C TRP A 78 -2.89 9.70 5.67
N ARG A 79 -3.58 9.33 6.76
CA ARG A 79 -3.61 10.14 7.99
C ARG A 79 -2.22 10.28 8.60
N PHE A 80 -1.47 9.18 8.71
CA PHE A 80 -0.11 9.20 9.24
C PHE A 80 0.82 10.10 8.42
N ALA A 81 0.81 9.96 7.09
CA ALA A 81 1.62 10.80 6.21
C ALA A 81 1.22 12.29 6.32
N SER A 82 -0.09 12.58 6.36
CA SER A 82 -0.61 13.94 6.48
C SER A 82 -0.21 14.58 7.82
N GLU A 83 -0.28 13.82 8.91
CA GLU A 83 0.07 14.28 10.26
C GLU A 83 1.56 14.67 10.33
N ILE A 84 2.45 13.78 9.91
CA ILE A 84 3.90 14.04 10.02
C ILE A 84 4.36 15.15 9.07
N ILE A 85 3.73 15.32 7.90
CA ILE A 85 4.01 16.44 6.99
C ILE A 85 3.50 17.75 7.59
N GLY A 86 2.27 17.77 8.09
CA GLY A 86 1.62 18.96 8.63
C GLY A 86 2.21 19.45 9.95
N GLY A 87 2.78 18.53 10.74
CA GLY A 87 3.40 18.77 12.04
C GLY A 87 4.87 19.20 12.00
N TYR A 88 5.57 19.04 10.88
CA TYR A 88 6.99 19.45 10.78
C TYR A 88 7.15 20.96 11.04
N GLY A 89 8.06 21.32 11.95
CA GLY A 89 8.28 22.71 12.39
C GLY A 89 7.24 23.26 13.36
N LYS A 90 6.23 22.46 13.75
CA LYS A 90 5.18 22.85 14.71
C LYS A 90 5.17 21.93 15.93
N ASP A 91 5.27 20.63 15.70
CA ASP A 91 5.34 19.60 16.73
C ASP A 91 6.80 19.14 16.91
N ALA A 92 7.29 19.15 18.15
CA ALA A 92 8.68 18.85 18.45
C ALA A 92 9.05 17.37 18.21
N GLN A 93 8.11 16.44 18.41
CA GLN A 93 8.36 15.01 18.20
C GLN A 93 8.40 14.69 16.71
N ILE A 94 7.46 15.22 15.93
CA ILE A 94 7.43 15.07 14.46
C ILE A 94 8.66 15.74 13.83
N THR A 95 9.06 16.92 14.32
CA THR A 95 10.25 17.62 13.83
C THR A 95 11.50 16.78 14.08
N SER A 96 11.68 16.29 15.32
CA SER A 96 12.80 15.39 15.67
C SER A 96 12.80 14.10 14.84
N LEU A 97 11.63 13.51 14.59
CA LEU A 97 11.49 12.33 13.73
C LEU A 97 11.99 12.62 12.31
N LEU A 98 11.51 13.68 11.66
CA LEU A 98 11.87 13.95 10.26
C LEU A 98 13.28 14.55 10.10
N ASP A 99 13.83 15.17 11.13
CA ASP A 99 15.22 15.62 11.16
C ASP A 99 16.20 14.45 11.27
N SER A 100 15.83 13.37 11.96
CA SER A 100 16.72 12.22 12.20
C SER A 100 16.43 11.03 11.28
N THR A 101 15.22 10.90 10.75
CA THR A 101 14.72 9.69 10.09
C THR A 101 14.11 10.03 8.73
N GLU A 102 14.19 9.06 7.84
CA GLU A 102 13.44 9.04 6.59
C GLU A 102 12.26 8.07 6.71
N VAL A 103 11.05 8.58 6.49
CA VAL A 103 9.81 7.81 6.58
C VAL A 103 9.32 7.52 5.17
N CYS A 104 9.28 6.25 4.77
CA CYS A 104 8.74 5.80 3.51
C CYS A 104 7.36 5.17 3.73
N VAL A 105 6.32 5.75 3.14
CA VAL A 105 4.93 5.28 3.28
C VAL A 105 4.44 4.73 1.94
N ALA A 106 4.06 3.45 1.91
CA ALA A 106 3.40 2.82 0.77
C ALA A 106 1.92 2.58 1.10
N PHE A 107 1.03 3.27 0.38
CA PHE A 107 -0.39 3.31 0.72
C PHE A 107 -1.10 2.00 0.38
N GLN A 108 -0.82 1.43 -0.79
CA GLN A 108 -1.50 0.24 -1.27
C GLN A 108 -0.51 -0.75 -1.83
N HIS A 109 -0.49 -1.97 -1.28
CA HIS A 109 0.29 -3.08 -1.82
C HIS A 109 -0.51 -4.01 -2.75
N ASN A 110 -1.84 -3.89 -2.77
CA ASN A 110 -2.74 -4.73 -3.56
C ASN A 110 -3.74 -3.90 -4.37
N ALA A 111 -3.26 -2.82 -5.01
CA ALA A 111 -4.09 -1.81 -5.69
C ALA A 111 -5.09 -2.42 -6.70
N ASP A 112 -4.66 -3.37 -7.54
CA ASP A 112 -5.56 -4.06 -8.50
C ASP A 112 -6.77 -4.72 -7.85
N SER A 113 -6.64 -5.24 -6.63
CA SER A 113 -7.76 -5.88 -5.93
C SER A 113 -8.54 -4.91 -5.06
N VAL A 114 -7.99 -3.73 -4.76
CA VAL A 114 -8.75 -2.64 -4.13
C VAL A 114 -9.89 -2.23 -5.06
N ASP A 115 -9.64 -2.09 -6.35
CA ASP A 115 -10.68 -1.84 -7.37
C ASP A 115 -11.84 -2.84 -7.30
N VAL A 116 -11.54 -4.13 -7.08
CA VAL A 116 -12.56 -5.17 -7.00
C VAL A 116 -13.44 -4.97 -5.77
N VAL A 117 -12.83 -4.60 -4.64
CA VAL A 117 -13.54 -4.34 -3.40
C VAL A 117 -14.37 -3.06 -3.50
N GLU A 118 -13.78 -1.97 -4.01
CA GLU A 118 -14.47 -0.68 -4.17
C GLU A 118 -15.67 -0.80 -5.12
N LYS A 119 -15.50 -1.47 -6.26
CA LYS A 119 -16.61 -1.75 -7.19
C LYS A 119 -17.71 -2.59 -6.53
N ALA A 120 -17.35 -3.60 -5.73
CA ALA A 120 -18.33 -4.40 -5.03
C ALA A 120 -19.18 -3.59 -4.03
N PHE A 121 -18.59 -2.56 -3.40
CA PHE A 121 -19.36 -1.63 -2.58
C PHE A 121 -20.18 -0.63 -3.40
N ALA A 122 -19.63 -0.12 -4.51
CA ALA A 122 -20.30 0.84 -5.39
C ALA A 122 -21.54 0.24 -6.09
N ASP A 123 -21.49 -1.04 -6.47
CA ASP A 123 -22.59 -1.76 -7.11
C ASP A 123 -23.73 -2.11 -6.14
N GLY A 124 -23.54 -1.84 -4.85
CA GLY A 124 -24.43 -2.27 -3.77
C GLY A 124 -24.01 -3.64 -3.24
N VAL A 125 -23.76 -3.71 -1.93
CA VAL A 125 -23.43 -4.96 -1.24
C VAL A 125 -24.65 -5.46 -0.48
N ASP A 126 -25.11 -6.66 -0.84
CA ASP A 126 -26.04 -7.41 0.01
C ASP A 126 -25.34 -7.70 1.34
N THR A 127 -25.96 -7.32 2.45
CA THR A 127 -25.45 -7.60 3.80
C THR A 127 -26.06 -8.87 4.37
N THR A 128 -25.42 -9.43 5.39
CA THR A 128 -25.99 -10.59 6.08
C THR A 128 -27.37 -10.25 6.69
N PRO A 129 -28.25 -11.25 6.87
CA PRO A 129 -29.53 -11.07 7.58
C PRO A 129 -29.38 -10.61 9.04
N ALA A 130 -28.18 -10.67 9.61
CA ALA A 130 -27.93 -10.24 10.98
C ALA A 130 -27.96 -8.71 11.14
N GLY A 131 -27.93 -7.94 10.05
CA GLY A 131 -27.93 -6.47 10.10
C GLY A 131 -26.64 -5.88 10.67
N ASP A 132 -25.55 -6.66 10.68
CA ASP A 132 -24.24 -6.29 11.21
C ASP A 132 -23.37 -5.51 10.21
N GLY A 133 -23.90 -5.23 9.01
CA GLY A 133 -23.18 -4.57 7.93
C GLY A 133 -22.15 -5.45 7.23
N ASN A 134 -22.02 -6.74 7.59
CA ASN A 134 -21.11 -7.64 6.90
C ASN A 134 -21.65 -7.98 5.50
N PRO A 135 -20.80 -7.98 4.46
CA PRO A 135 -21.22 -8.44 3.13
C PRO A 135 -21.61 -9.92 3.14
N ASP A 136 -22.59 -10.30 2.32
CA ASP A 136 -22.91 -11.70 2.03
C ASP A 136 -21.65 -12.46 1.63
N SER A 137 -21.55 -13.73 2.04
CA SER A 137 -20.36 -14.56 1.81
C SER A 137 -19.97 -14.75 0.33
N ARG A 138 -20.88 -14.49 -0.61
CA ARG A 138 -20.67 -14.53 -2.06
C ARG A 138 -20.17 -13.19 -2.63
N SER A 139 -20.19 -12.12 -1.84
CA SER A 139 -19.77 -10.80 -2.28
C SER A 139 -18.27 -10.72 -2.58
N LYS A 140 -17.94 -10.02 -3.67
CA LYS A 140 -16.56 -9.67 -4.02
C LYS A 140 -15.92 -8.67 -3.05
N ALA A 141 -16.70 -8.03 -2.18
CA ALA A 141 -16.16 -7.20 -1.08
C ALA A 141 -15.25 -8.02 -0.14
N TRP A 142 -15.39 -9.34 -0.14
CA TRP A 142 -14.48 -10.23 0.56
C TRP A 142 -13.12 -10.43 -0.13
N GLN A 143 -12.87 -9.84 -1.31
CA GLN A 143 -11.60 -9.98 -2.03
C GLN A 143 -10.43 -9.56 -1.14
N ARG A 144 -9.53 -10.50 -0.87
CA ARG A 144 -8.36 -10.35 0.01
C ARG A 144 -7.02 -10.55 -0.72
N LYS A 145 -7.00 -11.43 -1.73
CA LYS A 145 -5.80 -11.83 -2.50
C LYS A 145 -5.58 -10.86 -3.66
N ASN A 146 -4.46 -10.95 -4.37
CA ASN A 146 -4.19 -10.12 -5.54
C ASN A 146 -5.09 -10.47 -6.75
N GLN A 147 -4.81 -9.95 -7.95
CA GLN A 147 -5.55 -10.29 -9.18
C GLN A 147 -4.86 -11.35 -10.06
N ASN A 148 -3.73 -11.92 -9.62
CA ASN A 148 -3.07 -12.99 -10.36
C ASN A 148 -3.73 -14.35 -10.07
N ALA A 149 -4.69 -14.74 -10.90
CA ALA A 149 -5.43 -16.00 -10.78
C ALA A 149 -4.69 -17.25 -11.31
N THR A 150 -3.41 -17.14 -11.66
CA THR A 150 -2.63 -18.30 -12.16
C THR A 150 -2.60 -19.41 -11.11
N GLY A 151 -2.97 -20.63 -11.51
CA GLY A 151 -2.98 -21.80 -10.63
C GLY A 151 -4.11 -21.81 -9.59
N PHE A 152 -5.10 -20.92 -9.72
CA PHE A 152 -6.28 -20.97 -8.86
C PHE A 152 -7.17 -22.16 -9.23
N GLU A 153 -7.56 -22.94 -8.20
CA GLU A 153 -8.56 -23.99 -8.31
C GLU A 153 -9.83 -23.58 -7.57
N ASP A 154 -10.96 -23.55 -8.28
CA ASP A 154 -12.24 -23.33 -7.64
C ASP A 154 -12.67 -24.57 -6.83
N LYS A 155 -12.96 -24.37 -5.55
CA LYS A 155 -13.41 -25.38 -4.59
C LYS A 155 -14.92 -25.32 -4.34
N GLY A 156 -15.67 -24.51 -5.10
CA GLY A 156 -17.13 -24.36 -4.95
C GLY A 156 -17.55 -23.75 -3.62
N ALA A 157 -16.64 -23.06 -2.92
CA ALA A 157 -16.94 -22.37 -1.67
C ALA A 157 -17.30 -20.89 -1.93
N PRO A 158 -18.00 -20.21 -1.01
CA PRO A 158 -18.30 -18.79 -1.15
C PRO A 158 -17.04 -17.93 -1.31
N TRP A 159 -17.20 -16.75 -1.93
CA TRP A 159 -16.09 -15.81 -2.20
C TRP A 159 -15.31 -15.44 -0.93
N SER A 160 -15.97 -15.38 0.22
CA SER A 160 -15.34 -15.12 1.52
C SER A 160 -14.28 -16.13 1.94
N ARG A 161 -14.32 -17.34 1.37
CA ARG A 161 -13.41 -18.46 1.66
C ARG A 161 -12.57 -18.87 0.46
N ASN A 162 -13.15 -18.86 -0.74
CA ASN A 162 -12.48 -19.27 -1.96
C ASN A 162 -12.61 -18.22 -3.05
N GLN A 163 -11.64 -17.32 -3.04
CA GLN A 163 -11.48 -16.24 -4.01
C GLN A 163 -10.29 -16.58 -4.91
N PRO A 164 -10.31 -16.20 -6.20
CA PRO A 164 -9.17 -16.34 -7.07
C PRO A 164 -7.89 -15.70 -6.50
N SER A 165 -6.75 -16.14 -7.03
CA SER A 165 -5.44 -15.47 -6.91
C SER A 165 -4.52 -15.83 -5.73
N ILE A 166 -3.49 -15.00 -5.48
CA ILE A 166 -2.39 -15.26 -4.53
C ILE A 166 -2.52 -14.36 -3.29
N ASP A 167 -2.28 -14.95 -2.13
CA ASP A 167 -2.14 -14.23 -0.87
C ASP A 167 -0.78 -13.57 -0.78
N LEU A 168 -0.74 -12.24 -0.92
CA LEU A 168 0.52 -11.48 -0.84
C LEU A 168 1.22 -11.67 0.51
N ASN A 169 0.48 -11.86 1.61
CA ASN A 169 1.06 -12.10 2.93
C ASN A 169 1.39 -13.58 3.20
N ARG A 170 1.36 -14.42 2.16
CA ARG A 170 1.90 -15.79 2.14
C ARG A 170 2.81 -16.02 0.94
N ASN A 171 3.27 -14.94 0.30
CA ASN A 171 4.10 -14.97 -0.90
C ASN A 171 5.50 -14.37 -0.66
N TRP A 172 5.94 -14.35 0.60
CA TRP A 172 7.31 -13.99 0.97
C TRP A 172 8.21 -15.22 0.87
N PRO A 173 9.47 -15.08 0.40
CA PRO A 173 10.34 -16.23 0.11
C PRO A 173 10.92 -16.89 1.37
N TYR A 174 10.95 -16.17 2.50
CA TYR A 174 11.50 -16.71 3.74
C TYR A 174 10.54 -17.74 4.35
N GLN A 175 11.01 -18.98 4.51
CA GLN A 175 10.22 -20.11 5.01
C GLN A 175 8.89 -20.29 4.26
N TRP A 176 8.92 -20.05 2.94
CA TRP A 176 7.74 -20.14 2.10
C TRP A 176 7.20 -21.59 2.04
N GLY A 177 5.87 -21.72 2.16
CA GLY A 177 5.22 -23.02 2.15
C GLY A 177 5.50 -23.87 3.40
N GLY A 178 6.04 -23.25 4.47
CA GLY A 178 6.45 -23.90 5.71
C GLY A 178 5.51 -25.01 6.16
N ALA A 179 6.02 -26.25 6.06
CA ALA A 179 5.82 -27.25 7.09
C ALA A 179 6.64 -26.85 8.32
#